data_AF-A0A6P0NEI4-F1
#
_entry.id   AF-A0A6P0NEI4-F1
#
_cell.length_a   1.000
_cell.length_b   1.000
_cell.length_c   1.000
_cell.angle_alpha   90.00
_cell.angle_beta   90.00
_cell.angle_gamma   90.00
#
_symmetry.space_group_name_H-M   'P 1'
#
loop_
_entity.id
_entity.type
_entity.pdbx_description
1 polymer ?
#
loop_
_entity_poly.entity_id
_entity_poly.type
_entity_poly.pdbx_seq_one_letter_code
_entity_poly.pdbx_strand_id
1 'polypeptide(L)'
;FIRKLSPLLYKYPFKLPTYYLLIFRSAATLEGIAIKLNPNFQPFNQTYPYVAQRLLTDSSPQLRTCLQEIVYQDDEIQWHVLEELLGQVRTSRKFDISALLHQGLEFLYSEQGSILRNALVEEMVTSLENLSYKTLGQITASVGLAVNVTGKLESPNLERMEKIGAMIIESSRFDLESVPKMLELLLKQETQRLGQQIASEIARRMFR
;
A
#
# COMPACT_ATOMS: atom_id res chain seq x y z
N PHE A 1 2.76 -25.58 -6.93
CA PHE A 1 2.70 -24.64 -8.04
C PHE A 1 1.58 -25.02 -8.99
N ILE A 2 1.65 -26.16 -9.69
CA ILE A 2 0.66 -26.54 -10.71
C ILE A 2 -0.71 -26.88 -10.14
N ARG A 3 -0.79 -27.50 -8.96
CA ARG A 3 -2.08 -27.74 -8.30
C ARG A 3 -2.89 -26.46 -8.02
N LYS A 4 -2.21 -25.35 -7.72
CA LYS A 4 -2.85 -24.05 -7.48
C LYS A 4 -3.13 -23.30 -8.79
N LEU A 5 -2.29 -23.50 -9.82
CA LEU A 5 -2.43 -22.87 -11.12
C LEU A 5 -3.50 -23.54 -12.01
N SER A 6 -3.66 -24.87 -11.89
CA SER A 6 -4.56 -25.68 -12.73
C SER A 6 -6.00 -25.13 -12.78
N PRO A 7 -6.68 -24.82 -11.64
CA PRO A 7 -8.01 -24.21 -11.68
C PRO A 7 -8.07 -22.86 -12.40
N LEU A 8 -7.01 -22.06 -12.31
CA LEU A 8 -6.93 -20.75 -12.97
C LEU A 8 -6.78 -20.91 -14.49
N LEU A 9 -6.04 -21.91 -14.96
CA LEU A 9 -5.91 -22.23 -16.38
C LEU A 9 -7.23 -22.65 -17.02
N TYR A 10 -8.13 -23.30 -16.25
CA TYR A 10 -9.48 -23.64 -16.72
C TYR A 10 -10.42 -22.43 -16.70
N LYS A 11 -10.32 -21.58 -15.68
CA LYS A 11 -11.19 -20.40 -15.52
C LYS A 11 -10.86 -19.29 -16.52
N TYR A 12 -9.59 -19.14 -16.89
CA TYR A 12 -9.12 -18.12 -17.82
C TYR A 12 -8.35 -18.81 -18.96
N PRO A 13 -8.89 -18.85 -20.20
CA PRO A 13 -8.22 -19.54 -21.30
C PRO A 13 -7.00 -18.75 -21.77
N PHE A 14 -5.85 -18.99 -21.13
CA PHE A 14 -4.58 -18.38 -21.49
C PHE A 14 -4.13 -18.86 -22.88
N LYS A 15 -3.92 -17.94 -23.82
CA LYS A 15 -3.25 -18.24 -25.09
C LYS A 15 -1.74 -18.15 -24.89
N LEU A 16 -1.14 -19.25 -24.46
CA LEU A 16 0.32 -19.33 -24.26
C LEU A 16 1.01 -19.87 -25.53
N PRO A 17 2.08 -19.22 -26.01
CA PRO A 17 2.96 -19.80 -27.00
C PRO A 17 3.47 -21.19 -26.59
N THR A 18 3.67 -22.09 -27.57
CA THR A 18 3.99 -23.51 -27.35
C THR A 18 5.21 -23.75 -26.46
N TYR A 19 6.23 -22.88 -26.52
CA TYR A 19 7.44 -23.04 -25.72
C TYR A 19 7.17 -22.88 -24.21
N TYR A 20 6.20 -22.06 -23.79
CA TYR A 20 5.82 -21.97 -22.38
C TYR A 20 5.18 -23.26 -21.87
N LEU A 21 4.44 -23.98 -22.71
CA LEU A 21 3.86 -25.28 -22.34
C LEU A 21 4.94 -26.30 -21.99
N LEU A 22 6.08 -26.28 -22.71
CA LEU A 22 7.23 -27.12 -22.40
C LEU A 22 7.84 -26.76 -21.04
N ILE A 23 7.99 -25.47 -20.74
CA ILE A 23 8.48 -25.00 -19.44
C ILE A 23 7.54 -25.47 -18.32
N PHE A 24 6.24 -25.27 -18.48
CA PHE A 24 5.24 -25.71 -17.50
C PHE A 24 5.24 -27.23 -17.31
N ARG A 25 5.36 -28.01 -18.38
CA ARG A 25 5.42 -29.47 -18.31
C ARG A 25 6.68 -29.96 -17.59
N SER A 26 7.83 -29.33 -17.84
CA SER A 26 9.08 -29.62 -17.13
C SER A 26 8.95 -29.27 -15.64
N ALA A 27 8.40 -28.09 -15.32
CA ALA A 27 8.15 -27.67 -13.94
C ALA A 27 7.15 -28.60 -13.22
N ALA A 28 6.11 -29.08 -13.92
CA ALA A 28 5.15 -30.07 -13.42
C ALA A 28 5.84 -31.35 -12.96
N THR A 29 6.74 -31.84 -13.80
CA THR A 29 7.44 -33.08 -13.59
C THR A 29 8.41 -32.95 -12.42
N LEU A 30 9.18 -31.85 -12.37
CA LEU A 30 10.06 -31.54 -11.25
C LEU A 30 9.29 -31.38 -9.93
N GLU A 31 8.15 -30.68 -9.95
CA GLU A 31 7.27 -30.54 -8.79
C GLU A 31 6.76 -31.91 -8.33
N GLY A 32 6.31 -32.76 -9.25
CA GLY A 32 5.84 -34.11 -8.94
C GLY A 32 6.92 -34.98 -8.28
N ILE A 33 8.17 -34.87 -8.73
CA ILE A 33 9.31 -35.55 -8.11
C ILE A 33 9.60 -34.97 -6.72
N ALA A 34 9.63 -33.64 -6.59
CA ALA A 34 9.92 -32.97 -5.34
C ALA A 34 8.88 -33.27 -4.24
N ILE A 35 7.58 -33.35 -4.59
CA ILE A 35 6.51 -33.72 -3.66
C ILE A 35 6.67 -35.16 -3.17
N LYS A 36 7.13 -36.08 -4.03
CA LYS A 36 7.40 -37.47 -3.63
C LYS A 36 8.52 -37.57 -2.61
N LEU A 37 9.53 -36.70 -2.69
CA LEU A 37 10.67 -36.65 -1.77
C LEU A 37 10.35 -35.89 -0.47
N ASN A 38 9.59 -34.80 -0.58
CA ASN A 38 9.13 -34.00 0.55
C ASN A 38 7.64 -33.65 0.35
N PRO A 39 6.72 -34.33 1.05
CA PRO A 39 5.29 -34.08 0.94
C PRO A 39 4.88 -32.64 1.30
N ASN A 40 5.68 -31.95 2.12
CA ASN A 40 5.45 -30.57 2.53
C ASN A 40 6.10 -29.54 1.59
N PHE A 41 6.64 -29.98 0.44
CA PHE A 41 7.27 -29.09 -0.52
C PHE A 41 6.25 -28.12 -1.14
N GLN A 42 6.44 -26.82 -0.89
CA GLN A 42 5.59 -25.75 -1.38
C GLN A 42 6.41 -24.78 -2.26
N PRO A 43 6.64 -25.13 -3.55
CA PRO A 43 7.52 -24.35 -4.42
C PRO A 43 7.04 -22.91 -4.60
N PHE A 44 5.72 -22.70 -4.63
CA PHE A 44 5.14 -21.36 -4.75
C PHE A 44 5.58 -20.43 -3.61
N ASN A 45 5.59 -20.90 -2.37
CA ASN A 45 5.96 -20.07 -1.22
C ASN A 45 7.45 -19.68 -1.25
N GLN A 46 8.29 -20.46 -1.92
CA GLN A 46 9.71 -20.14 -2.08
C GLN A 46 9.94 -19.18 -3.25
N THR A 47 9.13 -19.27 -4.31
CA THR A 47 9.28 -18.42 -5.50
C THR A 47 8.55 -17.08 -5.37
N TYR A 48 7.48 -17.01 -4.58
CA TYR A 48 6.64 -15.82 -4.49
C TYR A 48 7.40 -14.56 -4.01
N PRO A 49 8.28 -14.61 -2.98
CA PRO A 49 9.10 -13.46 -2.62
C PRO A 49 9.95 -12.90 -3.75
N TYR A 50 10.50 -13.78 -4.60
CA TYR A 50 11.29 -13.37 -5.76
C TYR A 50 10.44 -12.68 -6.82
N VAL A 51 9.22 -13.20 -7.09
CA VAL A 51 8.29 -12.59 -8.04
C VAL A 51 7.79 -11.24 -7.53
N ALA A 52 7.42 -11.15 -6.24
CA ALA A 52 7.00 -9.91 -5.62
C ALA A 52 8.11 -8.86 -5.66
N GLN A 53 9.36 -9.26 -5.34
CA GLN A 53 10.52 -8.38 -5.43
C GLN A 53 10.68 -7.87 -6.86
N ARG A 54 10.65 -8.79 -7.84
CA ARG A 54 10.84 -8.43 -9.23
C ARG A 54 9.73 -7.51 -9.75
N LEU A 55 8.47 -7.74 -9.40
CA LEU A 55 7.35 -6.85 -9.76
C LEU A 55 7.54 -5.44 -9.21
N LEU A 56 8.06 -5.32 -7.98
CA LEU A 56 8.24 -4.03 -7.32
C LEU A 56 9.51 -3.29 -7.76
N THR A 57 10.55 -3.98 -8.22
CA THR A 57 11.87 -3.39 -8.49
C THR A 57 12.28 -3.31 -9.96
N ASP A 58 11.67 -4.12 -10.83
CA ASP A 58 12.08 -4.23 -12.24
C ASP A 58 11.53 -3.06 -13.07
N SER A 59 12.39 -2.38 -13.82
CA SER A 59 12.03 -1.21 -14.63
C SER A 59 11.41 -1.55 -15.98
N SER A 60 11.20 -2.83 -16.30
CA SER A 60 10.60 -3.21 -17.59
C SER A 60 9.18 -2.64 -17.73
N PRO A 61 8.84 -2.03 -18.89
CA PRO A 61 7.51 -1.46 -19.12
C PRO A 61 6.37 -2.47 -18.89
N GLN A 62 6.60 -3.73 -19.23
CA GLN A 62 5.63 -4.80 -19.08
C GLN A 62 5.36 -5.12 -17.60
N LEU A 63 6.40 -5.19 -16.76
CA LEU A 63 6.21 -5.44 -15.33
C LEU A 63 5.64 -4.22 -14.60
N ARG A 64 5.99 -3.00 -15.03
CA ARG A 64 5.36 -1.78 -14.51
C ARG A 64 3.87 -1.71 -14.83
N THR A 65 3.49 -2.05 -16.06
CA THR A 65 2.08 -2.16 -16.46
C THR A 65 1.36 -3.23 -15.64
N CYS A 66 1.96 -4.41 -15.50
CA CYS A 66 1.42 -5.49 -14.68
C CYS A 66 1.24 -5.08 -13.21
N LEU A 67 2.26 -4.42 -12.62
CA LEU A 67 2.18 -3.92 -11.25
C LEU A 67 1.02 -2.94 -11.10
N GLN A 68 0.88 -2.00 -12.04
CA GLN A 68 -0.20 -1.02 -12.03
C GLN A 68 -1.57 -1.70 -12.14
N GLU A 69 -1.76 -2.66 -13.05
CA GLU A 69 -3.03 -3.39 -13.21
C GLU A 69 -3.42 -4.21 -11.97
N ILE A 70 -2.45 -4.65 -11.17
CA ILE A 70 -2.72 -5.41 -9.94
C ILE A 70 -2.98 -4.46 -8.76
N VAL A 71 -2.24 -3.34 -8.69
CA VAL A 71 -2.32 -2.39 -7.56
C VAL A 71 -3.44 -1.35 -7.74
N TYR A 72 -3.94 -1.14 -8.97
CA TYR A 72 -5.01 -0.19 -9.27
C TYR A 72 -6.11 -0.88 -10.07
N GLN A 73 -7.28 -1.03 -9.45
CA GLN A 73 -8.45 -1.71 -10.01
C GLN A 73 -9.72 -0.96 -9.62
N ASP A 74 -10.67 -0.86 -10.55
CA ASP A 74 -11.97 -0.21 -10.32
C ASP A 74 -11.86 1.22 -9.76
N ASP A 75 -10.88 1.98 -10.27
CA ASP A 75 -10.51 3.32 -9.81
C ASP A 75 -10.05 3.43 -8.35
N GLU A 76 -9.74 2.30 -7.72
CA GLU A 76 -9.27 2.24 -6.33
C GLU A 76 -7.88 1.56 -6.22
N ILE A 77 -7.10 2.03 -5.25
CA ILE A 77 -5.82 1.41 -4.89
C ILE A 77 -6.10 0.14 -4.08
N GLN A 78 -5.57 -0.98 -4.57
CA GLN A 78 -5.63 -2.27 -3.92
C GLN A 78 -4.55 -2.36 -2.83
N TRP A 79 -4.76 -1.66 -1.71
CA TRP A 79 -3.82 -1.60 -0.58
C TRP A 79 -3.44 -2.97 -0.02
N HIS A 80 -4.37 -3.94 -0.06
CA HIS A 80 -4.09 -5.31 0.36
C HIS A 80 -3.01 -5.98 -0.50
N VAL A 81 -3.04 -5.77 -1.82
CA VAL A 81 -2.03 -6.33 -2.74
C VAL A 81 -0.68 -5.72 -2.42
N LEU A 82 -0.61 -4.39 -2.26
CA LEU A 82 0.64 -3.71 -1.94
C LEU A 82 1.21 -4.19 -0.60
N GLU A 83 0.36 -4.33 0.41
CA GLU A 83 0.72 -4.90 1.71
C GLU A 83 1.28 -6.33 1.57
N GLU A 84 0.61 -7.18 0.78
CA GLU A 84 1.05 -8.56 0.55
C GLU A 84 2.40 -8.59 -0.17
N LEU A 85 2.56 -7.84 -1.26
CA LEU A 85 3.80 -7.76 -2.01
C LEU A 85 4.97 -7.31 -1.11
N LEU A 86 4.79 -6.22 -0.37
CA LEU A 86 5.81 -5.70 0.55
C LEU A 86 6.14 -6.71 1.67
N GLY A 87 5.13 -7.38 2.24
CA GLY A 87 5.31 -8.42 3.26
C GLY A 87 6.12 -9.61 2.76
N GLN A 88 5.91 -10.03 1.51
CA GLN A 88 6.65 -11.13 0.90
C GLN A 88 8.10 -10.77 0.64
N VAL A 89 8.35 -9.54 0.20
CA VAL A 89 9.72 -9.10 -0.08
C VAL A 89 10.53 -8.94 1.21
N ARG A 90 9.93 -8.51 2.34
CA ARG A 90 10.60 -8.49 3.66
C ARG A 90 11.11 -9.85 4.13
N THR A 91 10.44 -10.93 3.72
CA THR A 91 10.86 -12.30 4.07
C THR A 91 12.13 -12.73 3.32
N SER A 92 12.55 -11.99 2.29
CA SER A 92 13.77 -12.25 1.54
C SER A 92 15.00 -11.60 2.21
N ARG A 93 16.10 -12.34 2.36
CA ARG A 93 17.31 -11.93 3.12
C ARG A 93 18.11 -10.74 2.53
N LYS A 94 17.71 -10.18 1.39
CA LYS A 94 18.49 -9.18 0.63
C LYS A 94 17.73 -7.91 0.30
N PHE A 95 16.65 -7.65 1.03
CA PHE A 95 15.76 -6.55 0.68
C PHE A 95 16.17 -5.23 1.31
N ASP A 96 16.26 -4.20 0.47
CA ASP A 96 16.47 -2.81 0.87
C ASP A 96 15.21 -2.00 0.51
N ILE A 97 14.44 -1.62 1.52
CA ILE A 97 13.21 -0.83 1.34
C ILE A 97 13.54 0.55 0.76
N SER A 98 14.71 1.11 1.07
CA SER A 98 15.10 2.41 0.54
C SER A 98 15.29 2.36 -0.99
N ALA A 99 15.89 1.28 -1.50
CA ALA A 99 16.04 1.06 -2.93
C ALA A 99 14.68 0.86 -3.62
N LEU A 100 13.75 0.11 -2.99
CA LEU A 100 12.39 -0.06 -3.51
C LEU A 100 11.61 1.25 -3.52
N LEU A 101 11.73 2.07 -2.47
CA LEU A 101 11.08 3.38 -2.43
C LEU A 101 11.63 4.29 -3.53
N HIS A 102 12.94 4.29 -3.75
CA HIS A 102 13.53 5.06 -4.83
C HIS A 102 12.99 4.64 -6.20
N GLN A 103 12.94 3.33 -6.47
CA GLN A 103 12.40 2.78 -7.72
C GLN A 103 10.89 3.02 -7.85
N GLY A 104 10.14 2.90 -6.76
CA GLY A 104 8.71 3.18 -6.71
C GLY A 104 8.41 4.65 -6.97
N LEU A 105 9.19 5.57 -6.39
CA LEU A 105 9.09 7.00 -6.66
C LEU A 105 9.44 7.32 -8.11
N GLU A 106 10.53 6.75 -8.65
CA GLU A 106 10.90 6.89 -10.06
C GLU A 106 9.77 6.39 -10.98
N PHE A 107 9.08 5.31 -10.60
CA PHE A 107 7.89 4.84 -11.31
C PHE A 107 6.73 5.84 -11.23
N LEU A 108 6.37 6.34 -10.04
CA LEU A 108 5.29 7.32 -9.86
C LEU A 108 5.54 8.63 -10.61
N TYR A 109 6.81 9.05 -10.75
CA TYR A 109 7.19 10.22 -11.54
C TYR A 109 7.26 9.96 -13.04
N SER A 110 7.31 8.70 -13.47
CA SER A 110 7.30 8.36 -14.89
C SER A 110 5.90 8.53 -15.51
N GLU A 111 5.84 8.66 -16.84
CA GLU A 111 4.58 8.73 -17.60
C GLU A 111 3.66 7.54 -17.30
N GLN A 112 4.23 6.33 -17.15
CA GLN A 112 3.50 5.10 -16.85
C GLN A 112 2.84 5.17 -15.47
N GLY A 113 3.51 5.73 -14.47
CA GLY A 113 2.99 5.83 -13.10
C GLY A 113 1.99 6.96 -12.88
N SER A 114 1.65 7.74 -13.91
CA SER A 114 0.75 8.90 -13.79
C SER A 114 -0.62 8.56 -13.20
N ILE A 115 -1.20 7.43 -13.61
CA ILE A 115 -2.50 6.94 -13.11
C ILE A 115 -2.38 6.61 -11.61
N LEU A 116 -1.40 5.78 -11.24
CA LEU A 116 -1.20 5.38 -9.85
C LEU A 116 -0.85 6.57 -8.95
N ARG A 117 -0.05 7.53 -9.45
CA ARG A 117 0.28 8.76 -8.74
C ARG A 117 -0.97 9.58 -8.45
N ASN A 118 -1.83 9.79 -9.44
CA ASN A 118 -3.04 10.59 -9.27
C ASN A 118 -4.00 9.90 -8.27
N ALA A 119 -4.17 8.59 -8.38
CA ALA A 119 -4.95 7.80 -7.42
C ALA A 119 -4.38 7.89 -6.00
N LEU A 120 -3.05 7.86 -5.87
CA LEU A 120 -2.38 7.96 -4.56
C LEU A 120 -2.62 9.32 -3.92
N VAL A 121 -2.55 10.40 -4.71
CA VAL A 121 -2.84 11.75 -4.23
C VAL A 121 -4.28 11.85 -3.74
N GLU A 122 -5.24 11.35 -4.51
CA GLU A 122 -6.66 11.36 -4.14
C GLU A 122 -6.92 10.58 -2.84
N GLU A 123 -6.33 9.39 -2.72
CA GLU A 123 -6.48 8.55 -1.53
C GLU A 123 -5.80 9.18 -0.30
N MET A 124 -4.67 9.88 -0.48
CA MET A 124 -4.02 10.62 0.61
C MET A 124 -4.86 11.81 1.07
N VAL A 125 -5.44 12.58 0.14
CA VAL A 125 -6.37 13.69 0.47
C VAL A 125 -7.59 13.14 1.20
N THR A 126 -8.21 12.11 0.67
CA THR A 126 -9.38 11.44 1.27
C THR A 126 -9.05 10.89 2.67
N SER A 127 -7.87 10.30 2.84
CA SER A 127 -7.41 9.81 4.15
C SER A 127 -7.22 10.94 5.15
N LEU A 128 -6.62 12.06 4.73
CA LEU A 128 -6.45 13.26 5.56
C LEU A 128 -7.79 13.89 5.96
N GLU A 129 -8.74 13.97 5.02
CA GLU A 129 -10.11 14.43 5.29
C GLU A 129 -10.79 13.53 6.33
N ASN A 130 -10.74 12.20 6.15
CA ASN A 130 -11.31 11.25 7.09
C ASN A 130 -10.66 11.35 8.48
N LEU A 131 -9.34 11.53 8.57
CA LEU A 131 -8.61 11.77 9.83
C LEU A 131 -9.03 13.08 10.50
N SER A 132 -9.18 14.15 9.73
CA SER A 132 -9.67 15.45 10.19
C SER A 132 -11.07 15.31 10.79
N TYR A 133 -11.98 14.66 10.07
CA TYR A 133 -13.34 14.42 10.54
C TYR A 133 -13.39 13.54 11.79
N LYS A 134 -12.56 12.49 11.87
CA LYS A 134 -12.43 11.65 13.07
C LYS A 134 -11.96 12.45 14.29
N THR A 135 -10.92 13.26 14.11
CA THR A 135 -10.33 14.05 15.21
C THR A 135 -11.31 15.12 15.68
N LEU A 136 -11.96 15.84 14.76
CA LEU A 136 -12.97 16.83 15.08
C LEU A 136 -14.22 16.21 15.70
N GLY A 137 -14.66 15.05 15.23
CA GLY A 137 -15.77 14.29 15.83
C GLY A 137 -15.47 13.86 17.27
N GLN A 138 -14.25 13.37 17.54
CA GLN A 138 -13.84 13.00 18.89
C GLN A 138 -13.72 14.19 19.84
N ILE A 139 -13.22 15.33 19.35
CA ILE A 139 -13.08 16.57 20.14
C ILE A 139 -14.46 17.19 20.43
N THR A 140 -15.36 17.23 19.44
CA THR A 140 -16.72 17.75 19.64
C THR A 140 -17.51 16.85 20.60
N ALA A 141 -17.37 15.53 20.49
CA ALA A 141 -17.94 14.58 21.44
C ALA A 141 -17.37 14.74 22.87
N SER A 142 -16.06 14.97 23.02
CA SER A 142 -15.43 15.13 24.35
C SER A 142 -15.80 16.45 25.04
N VAL A 143 -16.14 17.48 24.26
CA VAL A 143 -16.60 18.78 24.76
C VAL A 143 -18.13 18.84 24.91
N GLY A 144 -18.86 17.76 24.57
CA GLY A 144 -20.32 17.68 24.68
C GLY A 144 -21.07 18.51 23.62
N LEU A 145 -20.38 18.96 22.58
CA LEU A 145 -20.97 19.62 21.41
C LEU A 145 -21.39 18.53 20.42
N ALA A 146 -22.68 18.24 20.32
CA ALA A 146 -23.22 17.30 19.34
C ALA A 146 -23.19 17.92 17.93
N VAL A 147 -22.00 18.07 17.36
CA VAL A 147 -21.81 18.45 15.95
C VAL A 147 -21.80 17.17 15.13
N ASN A 148 -22.73 17.06 14.19
CA ASN A 148 -22.81 15.90 13.30
C ASN A 148 -21.74 16.02 12.20
N VAL A 149 -20.50 15.64 12.54
CA VAL A 149 -19.38 15.58 11.59
C VAL A 149 -19.45 14.24 10.88
N THR A 150 -20.11 14.19 9.72
CA THR A 150 -20.19 12.98 8.89
C THR A 150 -18.89 12.78 8.11
N GLY A 151 -17.96 12.00 8.68
CA GLY A 151 -16.86 11.37 7.97
C GLY A 151 -17.07 9.85 7.86
N LYS A 152 -16.50 9.19 6.85
CA LYS A 152 -16.62 7.74 6.65
C LYS A 152 -15.84 7.04 7.79
N LEU A 153 -16.56 6.49 8.77
CA LEU A 153 -16.02 6.17 10.10
C LEU A 153 -15.07 4.95 10.16
N GLU A 154 -15.05 4.10 9.13
CA GLU A 154 -14.18 2.92 9.07
C GLU A 154 -13.69 2.74 7.63
N SER A 155 -12.48 3.19 7.33
CA SER A 155 -11.82 2.85 6.07
C SER A 155 -10.82 1.71 6.33
N PRO A 156 -11.08 0.47 5.85
CA PRO A 156 -10.12 -0.62 5.93
C PRO A 156 -8.79 -0.30 5.21
N ASN A 157 -8.80 0.72 4.33
CA ASN A 157 -7.61 1.25 3.68
C ASN A 157 -6.69 1.97 4.65
N LEU A 158 -7.21 2.72 5.63
CA LEU A 158 -6.39 3.52 6.54
C LEU A 158 -5.50 2.64 7.42
N GLU A 159 -6.04 1.57 7.99
CA GLU A 159 -5.25 0.62 8.81
C GLU A 159 -4.12 -0.02 7.98
N ARG A 160 -4.40 -0.35 6.71
CA ARG A 160 -3.40 -0.91 5.79
C ARG A 160 -2.34 0.11 5.40
N MET A 161 -2.74 1.36 5.14
CA MET A 161 -1.83 2.46 4.87
C MET A 161 -0.92 2.75 6.06
N GLU A 162 -1.46 2.76 7.29
CA GLU A 162 -0.68 2.89 8.52
C GLU A 162 0.33 1.75 8.65
N LYS A 163 -0.08 0.52 8.37
CA LYS A 163 0.82 -0.64 8.40
C LYS A 163 1.94 -0.52 7.36
N ILE A 164 1.62 -0.17 6.11
CA ILE A 164 2.61 0.04 5.04
C ILE A 164 3.56 1.19 5.42
N GLY A 165 3.01 2.30 5.91
CA GLY A 165 3.77 3.44 6.42
C GLY A 165 4.74 3.04 7.53
N ALA A 166 4.27 2.24 8.50
CA ALA A 166 5.11 1.69 9.55
C ALA A 166 6.23 0.80 8.99
N MET A 167 5.99 -0.01 7.96
CA MET A 167 7.06 -0.81 7.33
C MET A 167 8.12 0.07 6.66
N ILE A 168 7.69 1.15 6.00
CA ILE A 168 8.57 2.13 5.35
C ILE A 168 9.40 2.88 6.39
N ILE A 169 8.76 3.30 7.47
CA ILE A 169 9.36 4.05 8.57
C ILE A 169 10.32 3.19 9.39
N GLU A 170 9.97 1.94 9.71
CA GLU A 170 10.82 1.03 10.48
C GLU A 170 12.13 0.70 9.76
N SER A 171 12.09 0.71 8.42
CA SER A 171 13.21 0.34 7.56
C SER A 171 14.04 1.51 7.07
N SER A 172 13.41 2.67 6.88
CA SER A 172 14.12 3.92 6.67
C SER A 172 14.66 4.40 8.01
N ARG A 173 15.88 4.96 8.04
CA ARG A 173 16.35 5.71 9.23
C ARG A 173 15.62 7.05 9.37
N PHE A 174 14.30 7.08 9.19
CA PHE A 174 13.51 8.25 9.49
C PHE A 174 13.53 8.43 11.01
N ASP A 175 14.09 9.56 11.43
CA ASP A 175 14.28 9.90 12.83
C ASP A 175 12.92 10.21 13.47
N LEU A 176 12.21 9.16 13.92
CA LEU A 176 10.89 9.25 14.54
C LEU A 176 10.88 10.05 15.84
N GLU A 177 12.06 10.34 16.40
CA GLU A 177 12.21 11.28 17.52
C GLU A 177 11.93 12.73 17.12
N SER A 178 11.96 13.06 15.82
CA SER A 178 11.70 14.41 15.33
C SER A 178 10.20 14.72 15.12
N VAL A 179 9.36 13.71 14.96
CA VAL A 179 7.89 13.84 14.83
C VAL A 179 7.26 14.46 16.07
N PRO A 180 7.53 14.00 17.31
CA PRO A 180 7.00 14.66 18.50
C PRO A 180 7.53 16.10 18.61
N LYS A 181 8.77 16.39 18.21
CA LYS A 181 9.35 17.74 18.22
C LYS A 181 8.67 18.68 17.22
N MET A 182 8.23 18.20 16.06
CA MET A 182 7.41 18.96 15.11
C MET A 182 5.99 19.20 15.65
N LEU A 183 5.40 18.20 16.31
CA LEU A 183 4.11 18.34 16.99
C LEU A 183 4.19 19.35 18.15
N GLU A 184 5.29 19.32 18.90
CA GLU A 184 5.58 20.23 20.02
C GLU A 184 5.82 21.67 19.53
N LEU A 185 6.42 21.83 18.34
CA LEU A 185 6.55 23.12 17.66
C LEU A 185 5.19 23.67 17.17
N LEU A 186 4.27 22.80 16.74
CA LEU A 186 2.89 23.19 16.40
C LEU A 186 2.06 23.52 17.64
N LEU A 187 2.28 22.82 18.76
CA LEU A 187 1.59 23.01 20.05
C LEU A 187 2.18 24.13 20.92
N LYS A 188 3.24 24.80 20.46
CA LYS A 188 3.91 25.87 21.22
C LYS A 188 2.98 27.07 21.44
N GLN A 189 3.20 27.76 22.55
CA GLN A 189 2.36 28.85 23.08
C GLN A 189 2.15 30.03 22.09
N GLU A 190 3.02 30.18 21.08
CA GLU A 190 2.87 31.18 20.01
C GLU A 190 1.74 30.86 19.01
N THR A 191 1.41 29.58 18.78
CA THR A 191 0.30 29.16 17.91
C THR A 191 -1.07 29.27 18.58
N GLN A 192 -1.13 29.48 19.90
CA GLN A 192 -2.39 29.66 20.63
C GLN A 192 -3.17 30.90 20.17
N ARG A 193 -2.47 31.97 19.74
CA ARG A 193 -3.12 33.16 19.18
C ARG A 193 -3.74 32.89 17.80
N LEU A 194 -3.08 32.06 17.00
CA LEU A 194 -3.61 31.62 15.71
C LEU A 194 -4.82 30.69 15.93
N GLY A 195 -4.76 29.79 16.91
CA GLY A 195 -5.88 28.94 17.31
C GLY A 195 -7.08 29.73 17.82
N GLN A 196 -6.87 30.82 18.58
CA GLN A 196 -7.93 31.73 19.00
C GLN A 196 -8.55 32.51 17.83
N GLN A 197 -7.74 32.88 16.82
CA GLN A 197 -8.22 33.54 15.61
C GLN A 197 -8.99 32.59 14.69
N ILE A 198 -8.59 31.32 14.62
CA ILE A 198 -9.31 30.29 13.86
C ILE A 198 -10.62 29.94 14.57
N ALA A 199 -10.62 29.89 15.91
CA ALA A 199 -11.84 29.68 16.70
C ALA A 199 -12.84 30.84 16.53
N SER A 200 -12.38 32.10 16.50
CA SER A 200 -13.25 33.26 16.25
C SER A 200 -13.73 33.33 14.80
N GLU A 201 -12.81 33.14 13.84
CA GLU A 201 -13.00 32.50 12.52
C GLU A 201 -14.30 31.74 12.27
N ILE A 202 -14.31 30.57 12.89
CA ILE A 202 -15.31 29.53 12.72
C ILE A 202 -16.60 29.93 13.42
N ALA A 203 -16.53 30.53 14.61
CA ALA A 203 -17.70 31.02 15.33
C ALA A 203 -18.47 32.08 14.52
N ARG A 204 -17.76 32.97 13.81
CA ARG A 204 -18.37 33.99 12.96
C ARG A 204 -19.03 33.43 11.71
N ARG A 205 -18.50 32.35 11.14
CA ARG A 205 -19.06 31.70 9.94
C ARG A 205 -20.19 30.74 10.24
N MET A 206 -20.24 30.13 11.42
CA MET A 206 -21.37 29.28 11.83
C MET A 206 -22.63 30.07 12.19
N PHE A 207 -22.51 31.36 12.53
CA PHE A 207 -23.64 32.24 12.90
C PHE A 207 -24.10 33.17 11.77
N ARG A 208 -23.70 32.89 10.52
CA ARG A 208 -24.13 33.60 9.32
C ARG A 208 -24.84 32.68 8.35
#